data_AF-A0A2V8Q073-F1
#
_entry.id   AF-A0A2V8Q073-F1
#
_cell.length_a   1.000
_cell.length_b   1.000
_cell.length_c   1.000
_cell.angle_alpha   90.00
_cell.angle_beta   90.00
_cell.angle_gamma   90.00
#
_symmetry.space_group_name_H-M   'P 1'
#
loop_
_entity.id
_entity.type
_entity.pdbx_description
1 polymer ?
#
loop_
_entity_poly.entity_id
_entity_poly.type
_entity_poly.pdbx_seq_one_letter_code
_entity_poly.pdbx_strand_id
1 'polypeptide(L)'
;MFRRYFNSVNHSRKTLLILIIGTLIYLALVSHEYFPGKILVTDDIQHNILTTSSEPSVEPAATPTQMAGPVALKYMAETAEGRSLMEAVTVARFGLKAQEQGPYGEAGDGYLGTSHDQNLNAWFAKDAVIIHPTDTGEEHAWRLEMQLRAYGYGDDLIAAPPVVSRRVKSTRIEYERGHCRLPMADCRFVEPSDFALGRFDSNELYQSAVGNRQSPIPITEWYENRAEGIEQGFTIHQRPGRRSHAEGDDSLRLVVSLAGSLRARGVNEGRSIELTDALGKAALTYSGLTAVDADSKQLSSHMEVSDDGSEIVLVVTDKNARYPIVIDPIVASIEKILDASTSFQEVNSQFGFAILMLVVSMPSLEPGHRGPPRFLLTEE
;
A
#
# COMPACT_ATOMS: atom_id res chain seq x y z
N MET A 1 41.60 -8.32 32.31
CA MET A 1 40.98 -9.48 31.62
C MET A 1 40.35 -9.12 30.26
N PHE A 2 39.95 -7.86 30.00
CA PHE A 2 39.30 -7.44 28.74
C PHE A 2 40.22 -7.27 27.50
N ARG A 3 41.53 -7.07 27.67
CA ARG A 3 42.45 -6.80 26.53
C ARG A 3 42.85 -8.05 25.72
N ARG A 4 42.56 -9.25 26.22
CA ARG A 4 42.84 -10.52 25.50
C ARG A 4 41.65 -11.02 24.66
N TYR A 5 40.43 -10.56 24.91
CA TYR A 5 39.23 -11.00 24.19
C TYR A 5 39.10 -10.34 22.81
N PHE A 6 39.49 -9.06 22.69
CA PHE A 6 39.37 -8.29 21.44
C PHE A 6 40.32 -8.76 20.32
N ASN A 7 41.50 -9.31 20.67
CA ASN A 7 42.45 -9.83 19.68
C ASN A 7 42.04 -11.20 19.11
N SER A 8 41.22 -11.97 19.83
CA SER A 8 40.74 -13.29 19.37
C SER A 8 39.65 -13.17 18.29
N VAL A 9 38.72 -12.21 18.46
CA VAL A 9 37.60 -11.98 17.53
C VAL A 9 38.07 -11.44 16.17
N ASN A 10 39.10 -10.58 16.18
CA ASN A 10 39.66 -10.01 14.94
C ASN A 10 40.50 -11.02 14.14
N HIS A 11 41.09 -12.02 14.80
CA HIS A 11 41.81 -13.08 14.09
C HIS A 11 40.82 -14.03 13.40
N SER A 12 39.76 -14.44 14.09
CA SER A 12 38.72 -15.34 13.56
C SER A 12 37.97 -14.76 12.34
N ARG A 13 37.68 -13.45 12.32
CA ARG A 13 37.07 -12.79 11.15
C ARG A 13 37.99 -12.73 9.93
N LYS A 14 39.30 -12.58 10.13
CA LYS A 14 40.29 -12.60 9.04
C LYS A 14 40.47 -14.01 8.47
N THR A 15 40.44 -15.04 9.31
CA THR A 15 40.52 -16.44 8.84
C THR A 15 39.28 -16.85 8.05
N LEU A 16 38.09 -16.40 8.46
CA LEU A 16 36.83 -16.67 7.75
C LEU A 16 36.79 -16.00 6.37
N LEU A 17 37.28 -14.76 6.26
CA LEU A 17 37.34 -14.03 5.00
C LEU A 17 38.29 -14.70 3.98
N ILE A 18 39.45 -15.20 4.45
CA ILE A 18 40.42 -15.90 3.60
C ILE A 18 39.84 -17.24 3.10
N LEU A 19 39.08 -17.96 3.93
CA LEU A 19 38.41 -19.19 3.54
C LEU A 19 37.33 -18.94 2.46
N ILE A 20 36.52 -17.89 2.60
CA ILE A 20 35.47 -17.55 1.61
C ILE A 20 36.10 -17.19 0.26
N ILE A 21 37.16 -16.38 0.25
CA ILE A 21 37.87 -16.01 -0.99
C ILE A 21 38.50 -17.25 -1.63
N GLY A 22 39.10 -18.14 -0.84
CA GLY A 22 39.65 -19.41 -1.34
C GLY A 22 38.60 -20.29 -2.00
N THR A 23 37.41 -20.41 -1.40
CA THR A 23 36.31 -21.22 -1.96
C THR A 23 35.75 -20.62 -3.26
N LEU A 24 35.65 -19.30 -3.36
CA LEU A 24 35.21 -18.61 -4.59
C LEU A 24 36.21 -18.77 -5.74
N ILE A 25 37.51 -18.71 -5.45
CA ILE A 25 38.58 -18.94 -6.46
C ILE A 25 38.57 -20.41 -6.90
N TYR A 26 38.36 -21.36 -5.98
CA TYR A 26 38.26 -22.77 -6.31
C TYR A 26 37.04 -23.07 -7.19
N LEU A 27 35.87 -22.50 -6.90
CA LEU A 27 34.67 -22.63 -7.73
C LEU A 27 34.85 -22.05 -9.14
N ALA A 28 35.56 -20.92 -9.27
CA ALA A 28 35.88 -20.34 -10.58
C ALA A 28 36.82 -21.23 -11.40
N LEU A 29 37.83 -21.83 -10.79
CA LEU A 29 38.76 -22.75 -11.47
C LEU A 29 38.06 -24.06 -11.89
N VAL A 30 37.20 -24.63 -11.04
CA VAL A 30 36.41 -25.82 -11.38
C VAL A 30 35.41 -25.52 -12.51
N SER A 31 34.83 -24.32 -12.58
CA SER A 31 33.93 -23.95 -13.69
C SER A 31 34.64 -23.87 -15.05
N HIS A 32 35.94 -23.61 -15.07
CA HIS A 32 36.74 -23.53 -16.30
C HIS A 32 37.20 -24.92 -16.80
N GLU A 33 37.39 -25.89 -15.90
CA GLU A 33 37.74 -27.27 -16.26
C GLU A 33 36.53 -28.11 -16.73
N TYR A 34 35.31 -27.80 -16.29
CA TYR A 34 34.12 -28.63 -16.57
C TYR A 34 33.22 -28.15 -17.72
N PHE A 35 33.48 -26.99 -18.32
CA PHE A 35 32.74 -26.49 -19.50
C PHE A 35 33.66 -26.04 -20.65
N PRO A 36 34.30 -26.95 -21.40
CA PRO A 36 34.94 -26.60 -22.66
C PRO A 36 33.89 -26.54 -23.79
N GLY A 37 33.03 -25.52 -23.77
CA GLY A 37 32.04 -25.29 -24.82
C GLY A 37 32.68 -24.67 -26.07
N LYS A 38 33.31 -25.48 -26.92
CA LYS A 38 33.64 -25.10 -28.30
C LYS A 38 32.36 -24.96 -29.11
N ILE A 39 32.05 -23.75 -29.57
CA ILE A 39 31.08 -23.54 -30.65
C ILE A 39 31.78 -23.94 -31.96
N LEU A 40 31.49 -25.14 -32.45
CA LEU A 40 31.76 -25.57 -33.82
C LEU A 40 30.61 -25.07 -34.69
N VAL A 41 30.86 -24.04 -35.50
CA VAL A 41 29.99 -23.72 -36.65
C VAL A 41 30.50 -24.56 -37.81
N THR A 42 29.67 -25.50 -38.26
CA THR A 42 29.92 -26.38 -39.41
C THR A 42 29.81 -25.61 -40.72
N ASP A 43 30.83 -25.75 -41.56
CA ASP A 43 30.82 -25.42 -42.99
C ASP A 43 29.71 -26.22 -43.69
N ASP A 44 28.57 -25.58 -43.98
CA ASP A 44 27.77 -25.89 -45.17
C ASP A 44 26.74 -24.78 -45.38
N ILE A 45 27.05 -23.78 -46.21
CA ILE A 45 26.23 -23.22 -47.31
C ILE A 45 27.16 -22.25 -48.07
N GLN A 46 28.07 -22.78 -48.88
CA GLN A 46 28.51 -22.08 -50.09
C GLN A 46 27.68 -22.62 -51.24
N HIS A 47 26.68 -21.85 -51.66
CA HIS A 47 26.26 -21.65 -53.06
C HIS A 47 24.86 -21.03 -53.12
N ASN A 48 24.77 -19.72 -52.93
CA ASN A 48 24.04 -18.82 -53.81
C ASN A 48 24.17 -17.39 -53.30
N ILE A 49 24.06 -16.43 -54.22
CA ILE A 49 24.10 -14.97 -54.01
C ILE A 49 25.51 -14.37 -54.15
N LEU A 50 26.07 -14.53 -55.35
CA LEU A 50 26.76 -13.41 -56.01
C LEU A 50 25.69 -12.66 -56.82
N THR A 51 25.25 -11.51 -56.29
CA THR A 51 24.76 -10.29 -56.96
C THR A 51 23.67 -9.63 -56.12
N THR A 52 24.07 -8.76 -55.21
CA THR A 52 23.58 -7.36 -55.06
C THR A 52 24.31 -6.77 -53.86
N SER A 53 25.29 -5.92 -54.13
CA SER A 53 25.90 -5.03 -53.16
C SER A 53 24.86 -3.98 -52.75
N SER A 54 24.36 -4.10 -51.53
CA SER A 54 23.82 -2.99 -50.76
C SER A 54 23.98 -3.38 -49.29
N GLU A 55 25.03 -2.86 -48.66
CA GLU A 55 25.15 -2.88 -47.20
C GLU A 55 23.86 -2.31 -46.59
N PRO A 56 23.18 -2.99 -45.67
CA PRO A 56 22.28 -2.30 -44.79
C PRO A 56 23.16 -1.44 -43.88
N SER A 57 23.09 -0.13 -44.07
CA SER A 57 23.62 0.86 -43.14
C SER A 57 23.21 0.46 -41.74
N VAL A 58 24.15 -0.04 -40.93
CA VAL A 58 23.94 -0.14 -39.49
C VAL A 58 23.92 1.30 -39.02
N GLU A 59 22.69 1.83 -38.89
CA GLU A 59 22.43 3.08 -38.20
C GLU A 59 23.13 2.98 -36.83
N PRO A 60 24.03 3.91 -36.48
CA PRO A 60 24.68 3.85 -35.18
C PRO A 60 23.58 3.87 -34.12
N ALA A 61 23.55 2.85 -33.26
CA ALA A 61 22.64 2.79 -32.13
C ALA A 61 22.67 4.16 -31.44
N ALA A 62 21.53 4.85 -31.48
CA ALA A 62 21.41 6.20 -30.96
C ALA A 62 22.00 6.21 -29.54
N THR A 63 22.98 7.08 -29.33
CA THR A 63 23.56 7.32 -28.01
C THR A 63 22.41 7.48 -27.01
N PRO A 64 22.42 6.80 -25.84
CA PRO A 64 21.35 6.96 -24.88
C PRO A 64 21.24 8.45 -24.59
N THR A 65 20.11 9.05 -24.98
CA THR A 65 19.92 10.48 -24.77
C THR A 65 19.83 10.66 -23.26
N GLN A 66 20.87 11.21 -22.67
CA GLN A 66 20.95 11.43 -21.23
C GLN A 66 20.02 12.59 -20.89
N MET A 67 18.75 12.27 -20.66
CA MET A 67 17.73 13.25 -20.29
C MET A 67 17.84 13.53 -18.80
N ALA A 68 17.87 14.81 -18.43
CA ALA A 68 17.84 15.26 -17.04
C ALA A 68 16.89 16.46 -16.88
N GLY A 69 16.47 16.72 -15.64
CA GLY A 69 15.62 17.87 -15.31
C GLY A 69 14.21 17.81 -15.93
N PRO A 70 13.58 18.95 -16.23
CA PRO A 70 12.18 19.02 -16.68
C PRO A 70 11.88 18.20 -17.95
N VAL A 71 12.86 18.07 -18.86
CA VAL A 71 12.71 17.28 -20.09
C VAL A 71 12.60 15.78 -19.77
N ALA A 72 13.38 15.29 -18.81
CA ALA A 72 13.27 13.91 -18.33
C ALA A 72 11.91 13.67 -17.65
N LEU A 73 11.45 14.61 -16.82
CA LEU A 73 10.14 14.51 -16.16
C LEU A 73 8.99 14.47 -17.16
N LYS A 74 9.03 15.33 -18.18
CA LYS A 74 8.05 15.33 -19.28
C LYS A 74 8.07 14.01 -20.05
N TYR A 75 9.25 13.52 -20.42
CA TYR A 75 9.40 12.22 -21.08
C TYR A 75 8.83 11.08 -20.22
N MET A 76 9.13 11.07 -18.92
CA MET A 76 8.63 10.08 -17.98
C MET A 76 7.10 10.10 -17.88
N ALA A 77 6.48 11.28 -17.95
CA ALA A 77 5.03 11.44 -17.86
C ALA A 77 4.29 11.06 -19.16
N GLU A 78 4.85 11.41 -20.33
CA GLU A 78 4.13 11.34 -21.61
C GLU A 78 4.35 10.02 -22.37
N THR A 79 5.43 9.28 -22.09
CA THR A 79 5.75 8.03 -22.80
C THR A 79 5.27 6.79 -22.05
N ALA A 80 5.11 5.66 -22.76
CA ALA A 80 4.75 4.39 -22.12
C ALA A 80 5.93 3.82 -21.32
N GLU A 81 7.14 3.91 -21.88
CA GLU A 81 8.40 3.47 -21.28
C GLU A 81 8.71 4.27 -20.02
N GLY A 82 8.53 5.59 -20.09
CA GLY A 82 8.70 6.51 -18.98
C GLY A 82 7.78 6.18 -17.80
N ARG A 83 6.49 5.95 -18.07
CA ARG A 83 5.52 5.57 -17.04
C ARG A 83 5.83 4.20 -16.43
N SER A 84 6.23 3.24 -17.26
CA SER A 84 6.64 1.90 -16.78
C SER A 84 7.88 1.97 -15.87
N LEU A 85 8.87 2.78 -16.22
CA LEU A 85 10.05 3.01 -15.37
C LEU A 85 9.66 3.70 -14.05
N MET A 86 8.80 4.71 -14.09
CA MET A 86 8.30 5.39 -12.90
C MET A 86 7.57 4.42 -11.96
N GLU A 87 6.74 3.54 -12.51
CA GLU A 87 6.06 2.49 -11.74
C GLU A 87 7.07 1.52 -11.10
N ALA A 88 8.06 1.05 -11.87
CA ALA A 88 9.08 0.13 -11.36
C ALA A 88 9.92 0.75 -10.23
N VAL A 89 10.32 2.03 -10.37
CA VAL A 89 11.05 2.77 -9.33
C VAL A 89 10.17 2.97 -8.09
N THR A 90 8.90 3.31 -8.28
CA THR A 90 7.92 3.47 -7.19
C THR A 90 7.76 2.16 -6.42
N VAL A 91 7.57 1.04 -7.12
CA VAL A 91 7.49 -0.29 -6.50
C VAL A 91 8.78 -0.67 -5.78
N ALA A 92 9.96 -0.34 -6.34
CA ALA A 92 11.23 -0.62 -5.69
C ALA A 92 11.39 0.16 -4.37
N ARG A 93 10.86 1.40 -4.30
CA ARG A 93 10.99 2.28 -3.13
C ARG A 93 9.91 2.07 -2.08
N PHE A 94 8.67 1.82 -2.50
CA PHE A 94 7.49 1.83 -1.64
C PHE A 94 6.64 0.55 -1.74
N GLY A 95 7.01 -0.40 -2.59
CA GLY A 95 6.26 -1.63 -2.79
C GLY A 95 6.11 -2.46 -1.52
N LEU A 96 4.98 -3.16 -1.42
CA LEU A 96 4.65 -3.98 -0.25
C LEU A 96 5.26 -5.38 -0.39
N LYS A 97 5.95 -5.85 0.66
CA LYS A 97 6.62 -7.15 0.70
C LYS A 97 5.89 -8.09 1.64
N ALA A 98 5.36 -9.20 1.12
CA ALA A 98 4.75 -10.25 1.95
C ALA A 98 5.79 -10.89 2.87
N GLN A 99 5.43 -11.11 4.14
CA GLN A 99 6.25 -11.83 5.11
C GLN A 99 5.34 -12.66 6.03
N GLU A 100 5.84 -13.81 6.50
CA GLU A 100 5.08 -14.70 7.39
C GLU A 100 5.04 -14.24 8.85
N GLN A 101 5.94 -13.31 9.22
CA GLN A 101 6.04 -12.71 10.54
C GLN A 101 6.41 -11.24 10.40
N GLY A 102 5.94 -10.41 11.33
CA GLY A 102 6.30 -9.01 11.33
C GLY A 102 7.77 -8.79 11.69
N PRO A 103 8.42 -7.78 11.10
CA PRO A 103 9.84 -7.51 11.31
C PRO A 103 10.19 -7.14 12.76
N TYR A 104 9.20 -6.78 13.58
CA TYR A 104 9.37 -6.39 14.98
C TYR A 104 8.63 -7.32 15.96
N GLY A 105 8.35 -8.55 15.54
CA GLY A 105 7.69 -9.57 16.37
C GLY A 105 6.17 -9.53 16.33
N GLU A 106 5.56 -8.82 15.37
CA GLU A 106 4.13 -8.92 15.12
C GLU A 106 3.76 -10.35 14.70
N ALA A 107 2.66 -10.85 15.28
CA ALA A 107 2.20 -12.20 15.01
C ALA A 107 1.48 -12.30 13.66
N GLY A 108 1.77 -13.39 12.95
CA GLY A 108 1.08 -13.77 11.71
C GLY A 108 1.64 -13.12 10.46
N ASP A 109 1.07 -13.55 9.34
CA ASP A 109 1.41 -13.07 8.01
C ASP A 109 0.89 -11.65 7.75
N GLY A 110 1.65 -10.90 6.96
CA GLY A 110 1.31 -9.54 6.59
C GLY A 110 2.23 -9.00 5.51
N TYR A 111 2.14 -7.69 5.30
CA TYR A 111 2.92 -7.00 4.28
C TYR A 111 3.71 -5.85 4.91
N LEU A 112 5.00 -5.80 4.63
CA LEU A 112 5.87 -4.68 5.03
C LEU A 112 5.95 -3.66 3.90
N GLY A 113 5.55 -2.42 4.18
CA GLY A 113 5.85 -1.24 3.37
C GLY A 113 6.86 -0.37 4.08
N THR A 114 8.05 -0.19 3.50
CA THR A 114 9.06 0.74 4.00
C THR A 114 8.92 2.07 3.26
N SER A 115 8.81 3.18 3.99
CA SER A 115 8.92 4.53 3.44
C SER A 115 10.25 5.13 3.89
N HIS A 116 11.27 5.01 3.04
CA HIS A 116 12.60 5.56 3.30
C HIS A 116 12.56 7.09 3.40
N ASP A 117 11.66 7.72 2.65
CA ASP A 117 11.53 9.17 2.56
C ASP A 117 10.94 9.75 3.86
N GLN A 118 10.11 8.94 4.54
CA GLN A 118 9.49 9.28 5.82
C GLN A 118 10.21 8.70 7.03
N ASN A 119 11.24 7.86 6.83
CA ASN A 119 11.84 7.02 7.87
C ASN A 119 10.82 6.16 8.63
N LEU A 120 9.85 5.57 7.91
CA LEU A 120 8.80 4.73 8.48
C LEU A 120 8.83 3.30 7.94
N ASN A 121 8.45 2.35 8.79
CA ASN A 121 8.08 0.98 8.43
C ASN A 121 6.62 0.74 8.82
N ALA A 122 5.79 0.45 7.83
CA ALA A 122 4.39 0.08 8.00
C ALA A 122 4.20 -1.41 7.80
N TRP A 123 3.76 -2.09 8.85
CA TRP A 123 3.34 -3.48 8.84
C TRP A 123 1.81 -3.56 8.70
N PHE A 124 1.36 -4.05 7.55
CA PHE A 124 -0.04 -4.26 7.24
C PHE A 124 -0.45 -5.67 7.67
N ALA A 125 -1.02 -5.77 8.88
CA ALA A 125 -1.45 -7.02 9.49
C ALA A 125 -2.79 -7.49 8.92
N LYS A 126 -3.45 -8.46 9.57
CA LYS A 126 -4.73 -9.03 9.10
C LYS A 126 -5.88 -8.02 9.11
N ASP A 127 -5.90 -7.11 10.07
CA ASP A 127 -7.01 -6.18 10.29
C ASP A 127 -6.60 -4.82 10.89
N ALA A 128 -5.29 -4.54 10.95
CA ALA A 128 -4.70 -3.33 11.48
C ALA A 128 -3.43 -2.94 10.70
N VAL A 129 -3.03 -1.67 10.76
CA VAL A 129 -1.71 -1.20 10.35
C VAL A 129 -0.88 -0.85 11.58
N ILE A 130 0.38 -1.27 11.58
CA ILE A 130 1.33 -1.01 12.65
C ILE A 130 2.49 -0.23 12.05
N ILE A 131 2.80 0.93 12.62
CA ILE A 131 3.82 1.84 12.11
C ILE A 131 4.92 1.99 13.16
N HIS A 132 6.16 1.88 12.66
CA HIS A 132 7.39 2.06 13.42
C HIS A 132 8.31 3.06 12.71
N PRO A 133 9.23 3.72 13.42
CA PRO A 133 10.35 4.37 12.79
C PRO A 133 11.32 3.33 12.21
N THR A 134 11.97 3.68 11.09
CA THR A 134 12.98 2.80 10.45
C THR A 134 14.25 2.69 11.29
N ASP A 135 14.66 3.78 11.95
CA ASP A 135 15.76 3.78 12.90
C ASP A 135 15.23 3.60 14.33
N THR A 136 15.46 2.41 14.88
CA THR A 136 14.97 1.99 16.20
C THR A 136 16.00 2.20 17.30
N GLY A 137 16.90 3.19 17.18
CA GLY A 137 17.74 3.61 18.30
C GLY A 137 16.91 3.73 19.58
N GLU A 138 17.43 3.29 20.73
CA GLU A 138 16.65 3.09 21.98
C GLU A 138 15.85 4.32 22.42
N GLU A 139 16.23 5.51 21.96
CA GLU A 139 15.62 6.81 22.29
C GLU A 139 14.37 7.15 21.44
N HIS A 140 14.09 6.42 20.35
CA HIS A 140 13.02 6.74 19.38
C HIS A 140 12.05 5.58 19.09
N ALA A 141 12.06 4.51 19.88
CA ALA A 141 11.28 3.28 19.65
C ALA A 141 9.78 3.42 19.98
N TRP A 142 9.09 4.40 19.40
CA TRP A 142 7.63 4.45 19.48
C TRP A 142 6.99 3.43 18.53
N ARG A 143 5.78 3.02 18.89
CA ARG A 143 4.92 2.13 18.07
C ARG A 143 3.54 2.75 18.00
N LEU A 144 2.99 2.81 16.78
CA LEU A 144 1.59 3.14 16.53
C LEU A 144 0.91 1.94 15.90
N GLU A 145 -0.25 1.56 16.41
CA GLU A 145 -1.14 0.61 15.76
C GLU A 145 -2.49 1.28 15.54
N MET A 146 -3.02 1.20 14.33
CA MET A 146 -4.29 1.79 13.93
C MET A 146 -5.24 0.72 13.42
N GLN A 147 -6.47 0.74 13.90
CA GLN A 147 -7.51 -0.19 13.50
C GLN A 147 -8.86 0.51 13.39
N LEU A 148 -9.60 0.28 12.30
CA LEU A 148 -10.99 0.72 12.19
C LEU A 148 -11.86 -0.08 13.17
N ARG A 149 -12.47 0.60 14.14
CA ARG A 149 -13.24 0.00 15.23
C ARG A 149 -14.74 0.02 14.96
N ALA A 150 -15.24 1.15 14.50
CA ALA A 150 -16.66 1.38 14.31
C ALA A 150 -16.94 2.47 13.28
N TYR A 151 -18.15 2.51 12.76
CA TYR A 151 -18.64 3.56 11.86
C TYR A 151 -20.15 3.72 11.99
N GLY A 152 -20.69 4.91 11.72
CA GLY A 152 -22.12 5.17 11.84
C GLY A 152 -22.44 6.64 12.08
N TYR A 153 -23.50 6.90 12.84
CA TYR A 153 -24.02 8.24 13.10
C TYR A 153 -24.30 8.43 14.58
N GLY A 154 -23.96 9.60 15.14
CA GLY A 154 -24.22 9.92 16.54
C GLY A 154 -23.80 8.78 17.48
N ASP A 155 -24.72 8.35 18.34
CA ASP A 155 -24.56 7.20 19.24
C ASP A 155 -24.88 5.84 18.58
N ASP A 156 -25.45 5.86 17.37
CA ASP A 156 -25.78 4.68 16.55
C ASP A 156 -24.56 4.20 15.74
N LEU A 157 -23.44 3.95 16.43
CA LEU A 157 -22.25 3.36 15.82
C LEU A 157 -22.39 1.84 15.67
N ILE A 158 -21.95 1.31 14.53
CA ILE A 158 -21.87 -0.11 14.21
C ILE A 158 -20.40 -0.52 14.27
N ALA A 159 -20.10 -1.66 14.89
CA ALA A 159 -18.74 -2.21 14.87
C ALA A 159 -18.27 -2.45 13.43
N ALA A 160 -17.01 -2.15 13.16
CA ALA A 160 -16.42 -2.38 11.85
C ALA A 160 -16.54 -3.87 11.48
N PRO A 161 -17.07 -4.21 10.30
CA PRO A 161 -17.15 -5.61 9.88
C PRO A 161 -15.76 -6.25 9.80
N PRO A 162 -15.67 -7.58 9.98
CA PRO A 162 -14.41 -8.27 9.84
C PRO A 162 -13.87 -8.17 8.40
N VAL A 163 -12.55 -8.22 8.27
CA VAL A 163 -11.89 -8.34 6.98
C VAL A 163 -12.21 -9.71 6.38
N VAL A 164 -12.82 -9.73 5.20
CA VAL A 164 -13.15 -10.97 4.47
C VAL A 164 -12.20 -11.24 3.31
N SER A 165 -11.48 -10.21 2.83
CA SER A 165 -10.47 -10.36 1.79
C SER A 165 -9.39 -9.28 1.92
N ARG A 166 -8.16 -9.61 1.49
CA ARG A 166 -7.04 -8.67 1.35
C ARG A 166 -6.52 -8.73 -0.09
N ARG A 167 -6.37 -7.58 -0.75
CA ARG A 167 -5.75 -7.47 -2.08
C ARG A 167 -4.54 -6.58 -2.01
N VAL A 168 -3.44 -7.00 -2.63
CA VAL A 168 -2.22 -6.22 -2.70
C VAL A 168 -1.85 -5.97 -4.16
N LYS A 169 -1.57 -4.71 -4.48
CA LYS A 169 -1.05 -4.30 -5.79
C LYS A 169 0.00 -3.22 -5.58
N SER A 170 1.24 -3.52 -5.95
CA SER A 170 2.35 -2.56 -5.92
C SER A 170 2.59 -1.99 -4.52
N THR A 171 2.20 -0.75 -4.27
CA THR A 171 2.37 0.00 -3.01
C THR A 171 1.12 -0.01 -2.14
N ARG A 172 0.03 -0.61 -2.63
CA ARG A 172 -1.31 -0.51 -2.05
C ARG A 172 -1.81 -1.86 -1.57
N ILE A 173 -2.46 -1.85 -0.41
CA ILE A 173 -3.24 -2.96 0.13
C ILE A 173 -4.67 -2.52 0.38
N GLU A 174 -5.63 -3.38 0.05
CA GLU A 174 -7.06 -3.17 0.28
C GLU A 174 -7.63 -4.30 1.14
N TYR A 175 -8.42 -3.92 2.13
CA TYR A 175 -9.16 -4.75 3.05
C TYR A 175 -10.65 -4.61 2.74
N GLU A 176 -11.27 -5.67 2.22
CA GLU A 176 -12.72 -5.71 2.12
C GLU A 176 -13.30 -6.17 3.45
N ARG A 177 -14.16 -5.33 4.03
CA ARG A 177 -14.81 -5.58 5.31
C ARG A 177 -16.29 -5.85 5.07
N GLY A 178 -16.78 -7.01 5.50
CA GLY A 178 -18.16 -7.41 5.25
C GLY A 178 -18.67 -8.52 6.15
N HIS A 179 -19.90 -8.96 5.88
CA HIS A 179 -20.51 -10.04 6.65
C HIS A 179 -19.87 -11.37 6.28
N CYS A 180 -19.34 -12.07 7.28
CA CYS A 180 -18.78 -13.40 7.12
C CYS A 180 -19.90 -14.39 6.73
N ARG A 181 -19.66 -15.21 5.71
CA ARG A 181 -20.63 -16.19 5.19
C ARG A 181 -20.61 -17.52 5.97
N LEU A 182 -19.75 -17.64 6.98
CA LEU A 182 -19.51 -18.85 7.77
C LEU A 182 -19.76 -18.57 9.27
N PRO A 183 -20.06 -19.58 10.11
CA PRO A 183 -20.24 -19.38 11.55
C PRO A 183 -19.03 -18.66 12.14
N MET A 184 -19.28 -17.70 13.05
CA MET A 184 -18.31 -16.71 13.55
C MET A 184 -16.96 -17.25 14.05
N ALA A 185 -16.88 -18.56 14.35
CA ALA A 185 -15.64 -19.24 14.76
C ALA A 185 -14.59 -19.37 13.63
N ASP A 186 -15.02 -19.41 12.36
CA ASP A 186 -14.16 -19.63 11.19
C ASP A 186 -13.71 -18.32 10.50
N CYS A 187 -14.09 -17.16 11.04
CA CYS A 187 -13.58 -15.87 10.54
C CYS A 187 -12.17 -15.55 11.10
N ARG A 188 -11.54 -16.50 11.82
CA ARG A 188 -10.08 -16.60 11.91
C ARG A 188 -9.60 -17.22 10.61
N PHE A 189 -8.81 -16.49 9.81
CA PHE A 189 -8.08 -17.02 8.66
C PHE A 189 -7.39 -18.36 9.02
N VAL A 190 -8.01 -19.49 8.66
CA VAL A 190 -7.38 -20.81 8.62
C VAL A 190 -7.05 -21.07 7.17
N GLU A 191 -5.76 -21.28 6.89
CA GLU A 191 -5.26 -21.63 5.56
C GLU A 191 -5.81 -22.99 5.09
N PRO A 192 -5.91 -23.27 3.78
CA PRO A 192 -6.62 -24.42 3.22
C PRO A 192 -6.05 -25.82 3.53
N SER A 193 -5.07 -25.97 4.42
CA SER A 193 -4.38 -27.25 4.65
C SER A 193 -5.01 -28.16 5.73
N ASP A 194 -5.99 -27.69 6.49
CA ASP A 194 -6.48 -28.43 7.68
C ASP A 194 -7.78 -29.24 7.49
N PHE A 195 -8.19 -29.50 6.24
CA PHE A 195 -9.32 -30.41 5.98
C PHE A 195 -8.93 -31.89 6.17
N ALA A 196 -8.83 -32.33 7.43
CA ALA A 196 -8.77 -33.74 7.81
C ALA A 196 -10.02 -34.14 8.60
N LEU A 197 -10.96 -34.76 7.86
CA LEU A 197 -11.95 -35.77 8.28
C LEU A 197 -12.42 -35.77 9.74
N GLY A 198 -13.59 -35.15 9.99
CA GLY A 198 -14.38 -35.36 11.21
C GLY A 198 -15.86 -35.12 10.98
N ARG A 199 -16.70 -36.12 11.25
CA ARG A 199 -18.16 -36.14 11.06
C ARG A 199 -18.85 -34.96 11.77
N PHE A 200 -19.81 -34.34 11.08
CA PHE A 200 -20.88 -33.57 11.72
C PHE A 200 -22.21 -34.28 11.51
N ASP A 201 -22.84 -34.64 12.63
CA ASP A 201 -24.20 -35.17 12.68
C ASP A 201 -25.16 -34.04 13.07
N SER A 202 -26.29 -33.97 12.35
CA SER A 202 -27.48 -33.14 12.56
C SER A 202 -27.35 -31.61 12.59
N ASN A 203 -27.64 -30.95 11.46
CA ASN A 203 -28.27 -29.63 11.46
C ASN A 203 -29.08 -29.36 10.17
N GLU A 204 -30.16 -30.12 9.96
CA GLU A 204 -31.11 -29.93 8.85
C GLU A 204 -32.11 -28.77 9.10
N LEU A 205 -31.69 -27.67 9.73
CA LEU A 205 -32.55 -26.49 9.95
C LEU A 205 -31.95 -25.14 9.54
N TYR A 206 -30.83 -25.15 8.80
CA TYR A 206 -30.23 -23.94 8.20
C TYR A 206 -30.11 -24.01 6.67
N GLN A 207 -30.97 -24.79 6.01
CA GLN A 207 -31.12 -24.71 4.55
C GLN A 207 -32.58 -24.52 4.19
N SER A 208 -33.01 -23.27 4.21
CA SER A 208 -34.22 -22.85 3.51
C SER A 208 -33.99 -21.50 2.85
N ALA A 209 -33.55 -21.59 1.59
CA ALA A 209 -34.06 -20.79 0.49
C ALA A 209 -34.17 -19.26 0.70
N VAL A 210 -33.03 -18.57 0.84
CA VAL A 210 -32.86 -17.22 0.27
C VAL A 210 -31.46 -17.17 -0.35
N GLY A 211 -31.40 -16.75 -1.61
CA GLY A 211 -30.30 -17.02 -2.52
C GLY A 211 -28.89 -16.65 -2.03
N ASN A 212 -27.94 -17.26 -2.73
CA ASN A 212 -26.52 -16.95 -2.78
C ASN A 212 -26.23 -15.49 -3.20
N ARG A 213 -26.83 -14.48 -2.53
CA ARG A 213 -26.44 -13.08 -2.66
C ARG A 213 -25.19 -12.92 -1.82
N GLN A 214 -24.06 -12.61 -2.46
CA GLN A 214 -22.93 -12.03 -1.74
C GLN A 214 -23.49 -10.86 -0.93
N SER A 215 -23.40 -10.94 0.40
CA SER A 215 -23.70 -9.80 1.24
C SER A 215 -22.84 -8.64 0.74
N PRO A 216 -23.43 -7.45 0.51
CA PRO A 216 -22.66 -6.33 -0.02
C PRO A 216 -21.47 -6.05 0.91
N ILE A 217 -20.32 -5.70 0.33
CA ILE A 217 -19.16 -5.20 1.08
C ILE A 217 -19.48 -3.75 1.50
N PRO A 218 -19.76 -3.47 2.78
CA PRO A 218 -20.06 -2.10 3.21
C PRO A 218 -18.84 -1.18 3.16
N ILE A 219 -17.63 -1.71 3.38
CA ILE A 219 -16.41 -0.91 3.51
C ILE A 219 -15.26 -1.57 2.77
N THR A 220 -14.56 -0.80 1.93
CA THR A 220 -13.20 -1.10 1.52
C THR A 220 -12.26 -0.14 2.24
N GLU A 221 -11.48 -0.64 3.19
CA GLU A 221 -10.38 0.11 3.79
C GLU A 221 -9.12 -0.16 2.97
N TRP A 222 -8.28 0.82 2.77
CA TRP A 222 -7.08 0.68 1.98
C TRP A 222 -5.96 1.51 2.55
N TYR A 223 -4.74 1.07 2.27
CA TYR A 223 -3.53 1.81 2.60
C TYR A 223 -2.61 1.85 1.40
N GLU A 224 -1.91 2.96 1.24
CA GLU A 224 -0.92 3.14 0.19
C GLU A 224 0.35 3.74 0.75
N ASN A 225 1.46 3.02 0.57
CA ASN A 225 2.78 3.50 0.95
C ASN A 225 3.30 4.45 -0.15
N ARG A 226 3.53 5.72 0.21
CA ARG A 226 3.98 6.77 -0.72
C ARG A 226 5.18 7.53 -0.15
N ALA A 227 5.71 8.45 -0.96
CA ALA A 227 6.82 9.32 -0.55
C ALA A 227 6.42 10.29 0.57
N GLU A 228 5.17 10.73 0.57
CA GLU A 228 4.61 11.68 1.53
C GLU A 228 4.25 11.03 2.87
N GLY A 229 4.08 9.71 2.90
CA GLY A 229 3.50 9.04 4.07
C GLY A 229 2.84 7.70 3.75
N ILE A 230 2.14 7.18 4.75
CA ILE A 230 1.19 6.09 4.60
C ILE A 230 -0.19 6.71 4.47
N GLU A 231 -0.74 6.72 3.28
CA GLU A 231 -2.11 7.14 3.06
C GLU A 231 -3.04 6.03 3.54
N GLN A 232 -4.07 6.39 4.29
CA GLN A 232 -5.14 5.50 4.69
C GLN A 232 -6.42 6.02 4.06
N GLY A 233 -7.22 5.14 3.48
CA GLY A 233 -8.55 5.54 3.07
C GLY A 233 -9.62 4.51 3.25
N PHE A 234 -10.84 4.99 3.16
CA PHE A 234 -12.07 4.23 3.35
C PHE A 234 -13.00 4.56 2.21
N THR A 235 -13.45 3.52 1.51
CA THR A 235 -14.60 3.60 0.61
C THR A 235 -15.79 3.01 1.34
N ILE A 236 -16.71 3.87 1.77
CA ILE A 236 -17.98 3.44 2.33
C ILE A 236 -18.94 3.27 1.16
N HIS A 237 -19.33 2.02 0.88
CA HIS A 237 -20.09 1.68 -0.33
C HIS A 237 -21.56 2.05 -0.23
N GLN A 238 -22.10 2.08 0.99
CA GLN A 238 -23.51 2.37 1.24
C GLN A 238 -23.66 3.09 2.58
N ARG A 239 -24.71 3.89 2.67
CA ARG A 239 -25.07 4.60 3.91
C ARG A 239 -25.23 3.60 5.06
N PRO A 240 -24.52 3.77 6.20
CA PRO A 240 -24.72 2.93 7.38
C PRO A 240 -26.18 3.01 7.86
N GLY A 241 -26.73 1.89 8.32
CA GLY A 241 -28.08 1.88 8.88
C GLY A 241 -28.17 2.71 10.17
N ARG A 242 -29.27 3.45 10.36
CA ARG A 242 -29.59 4.15 11.62
C ARG A 242 -30.58 3.29 12.41
N ARG A 243 -30.34 3.09 13.71
CA ARG A 243 -31.28 2.33 14.56
C ARG A 243 -32.48 3.19 14.96
N SER A 244 -32.25 4.48 15.11
CA SER A 244 -33.29 5.48 15.33
C SER A 244 -33.73 6.12 14.01
N HIS A 245 -35.04 6.40 13.87
CA HIS A 245 -35.58 7.29 12.83
C HIS A 245 -35.16 8.76 13.07
N ALA A 246 -34.07 9.03 13.78
CA ALA A 246 -33.61 10.38 14.02
C ALA A 246 -33.34 11.03 12.65
N GLU A 247 -34.21 11.97 12.31
CA GLU A 247 -34.09 12.95 11.22
C GLU A 247 -32.94 13.93 11.49
N GLY A 248 -31.87 13.47 12.15
CA GLY A 248 -30.72 14.25 12.56
C GLY A 248 -29.79 14.53 11.41
N ASP A 249 -29.21 15.74 11.46
CA ASP A 249 -28.09 16.23 10.65
C ASP A 249 -26.76 15.56 11.02
N ASP A 250 -26.82 14.38 11.63
CA ASP A 250 -25.66 13.67 12.16
C ASP A 250 -24.71 13.33 11.03
N SER A 251 -23.46 13.74 11.22
CA SER A 251 -22.37 13.42 10.31
C SER A 251 -22.00 11.95 10.43
N LEU A 252 -21.56 11.37 9.32
CA LEU A 252 -20.93 10.06 9.27
C LEU A 252 -19.65 10.11 10.11
N ARG A 253 -19.48 9.13 11.00
CA ARG A 253 -18.33 9.00 11.91
C ARG A 253 -17.63 7.68 11.64
N LEU A 254 -16.31 7.70 11.47
CA LEU A 254 -15.46 6.51 11.45
C LEU A 254 -14.50 6.59 12.64
N VAL A 255 -14.54 5.58 13.52
CA VAL A 255 -13.71 5.52 14.72
C VAL A 255 -12.51 4.63 14.45
N VAL A 256 -11.32 5.22 14.49
CA VAL A 256 -10.03 4.55 14.37
C VAL A 256 -9.41 4.47 15.76
N SER A 257 -9.26 3.25 16.30
CA SER A 257 -8.58 3.04 17.57
C SER A 257 -7.07 3.02 17.39
N LEU A 258 -6.37 3.55 18.38
CA LEU A 258 -4.92 3.62 18.48
C LEU A 258 -4.43 2.70 19.60
N ALA A 259 -3.42 1.91 19.30
CA ALA A 259 -2.67 1.14 20.28
C ALA A 259 -1.16 1.40 20.16
N GLY A 260 -0.40 0.93 21.15
CA GLY A 260 1.03 1.21 21.28
C GLY A 260 1.32 2.42 22.17
N SER A 261 2.43 3.10 21.90
CA SER A 261 3.00 4.12 22.76
C SER A 261 2.59 5.55 22.41
N LEU A 262 2.02 5.77 21.21
CA LEU A 262 1.56 7.09 20.79
C LEU A 262 0.09 7.34 21.20
N ARG A 263 -0.23 8.61 21.42
CA ARG A 263 -1.59 9.12 21.64
C ARG A 263 -1.89 10.28 20.71
N ALA A 264 -3.14 10.40 20.29
CA ALA A 264 -3.61 11.47 19.45
C ALA A 264 -3.83 12.77 20.24
N ARG A 265 -3.48 13.88 19.61
CA ARG A 265 -3.79 15.23 20.07
C ARG A 265 -4.29 16.05 18.89
N GLY A 266 -5.54 16.50 18.97
CA GLY A 266 -6.14 17.36 17.95
C GLY A 266 -5.44 18.72 17.90
N VAL A 267 -5.12 19.19 16.69
CA VAL A 267 -4.55 20.51 16.43
C VAL A 267 -5.22 21.15 15.20
N ASN A 268 -4.95 22.43 14.94
CA ASN A 268 -5.47 23.15 13.77
C ASN A 268 -7.00 23.04 13.59
N GLU A 269 -7.73 23.06 14.72
CA GLU A 269 -9.21 22.98 14.75
C GLU A 269 -9.75 21.70 14.10
N GLY A 270 -9.07 20.56 14.32
CA GLY A 270 -9.51 19.26 13.80
C GLY A 270 -9.11 18.99 12.36
N ARG A 271 -8.29 19.85 11.73
CA ARG A 271 -7.72 19.59 10.40
C ARG A 271 -6.52 18.65 10.40
N SER A 272 -5.89 18.48 11.56
CA SER A 272 -4.76 17.57 11.73
C SER A 272 -4.67 17.07 13.17
N ILE A 273 -4.07 15.91 13.33
CA ILE A 273 -3.77 15.29 14.61
C ILE A 273 -2.27 15.11 14.71
N GLU A 274 -1.69 15.46 15.85
CA GLU A 274 -0.34 15.04 16.20
C GLU A 274 -0.41 13.76 17.02
N LEU A 275 0.46 12.81 16.70
CA LEU A 275 0.61 11.56 17.44
C LEU A 275 1.87 11.67 18.29
N THR A 276 1.67 11.80 19.61
CA THR A 276 2.70 12.13 20.57
C THR A 276 3.03 10.95 21.47
N ASP A 277 4.30 10.83 21.87
CA ASP A 277 4.71 9.87 22.89
C ASP A 277 4.29 10.30 24.31
N ALA A 278 4.63 9.48 25.31
CA ALA A 278 4.32 9.75 26.72
C ALA A 278 5.05 11.00 27.28
N LEU A 279 6.09 11.49 26.60
CA LEU A 279 6.81 12.72 26.96
C LEU A 279 6.23 13.95 26.25
N GLY A 280 5.19 13.78 25.42
CA GLY A 280 4.55 14.84 24.65
C GLY A 280 5.31 15.21 23.37
N LYS A 281 6.35 14.46 22.98
CA LYS A 281 7.06 14.67 21.72
C LYS A 281 6.21 14.13 20.57
N ALA A 282 5.87 14.99 19.63
CA ALA A 282 5.19 14.57 18.40
C ALA A 282 6.15 13.76 17.52
N ALA A 283 5.69 12.60 17.06
CA ALA A 283 6.42 11.72 16.17
C ALA A 283 5.82 11.70 14.76
N LEU A 284 4.49 11.67 14.68
CA LEU A 284 3.74 11.61 13.43
C LEU A 284 2.65 12.67 13.40
N THR A 285 2.20 12.96 12.18
CA THR A 285 0.98 13.72 11.92
C THR A 285 -0.01 12.83 11.18
N TYR A 286 -1.30 13.01 11.47
CA TYR A 286 -2.39 12.46 10.70
C TYR A 286 -3.23 13.62 10.18
N SER A 287 -3.21 13.83 8.87
CA SER A 287 -3.65 15.08 8.26
C SER A 287 -4.15 14.88 6.83
N GLY A 288 -4.46 15.96 6.12
CA GLY A 288 -4.88 15.89 4.72
C GLY A 288 -6.25 15.26 4.49
N LEU A 289 -7.07 15.08 5.55
CA LEU A 289 -8.38 14.47 5.48
C LEU A 289 -9.24 15.11 4.39
N THR A 290 -9.50 14.34 3.34
CA THR A 290 -10.41 14.68 2.26
C THR A 290 -11.55 13.67 2.26
N ALA A 291 -12.74 14.11 1.90
CA ALA A 291 -13.91 13.27 1.73
C ALA A 291 -14.67 13.66 0.47
N VAL A 292 -14.90 12.71 -0.43
CA VAL A 292 -15.64 12.93 -1.69
C VAL A 292 -16.74 11.90 -1.85
N ASP A 293 -17.84 12.31 -2.45
CA ASP A 293 -18.95 11.42 -2.78
C ASP A 293 -18.80 10.81 -4.20
N ALA A 294 -19.76 10.00 -4.61
CA ALA A 294 -19.72 9.30 -5.90
C ALA A 294 -19.70 10.23 -7.13
N ASP A 295 -20.09 11.49 -6.96
CA ASP A 295 -20.06 12.51 -8.00
C ASP A 295 -18.78 13.33 -7.97
N SER A 296 -17.80 12.90 -7.16
CA SER A 296 -16.59 13.66 -6.84
C SER A 296 -16.89 15.00 -6.16
N LYS A 297 -18.04 15.15 -5.49
CA LYS A 297 -18.34 16.34 -4.71
C LYS A 297 -17.58 16.27 -3.38
N GLN A 298 -16.79 17.30 -3.11
CA GLN A 298 -16.13 17.48 -1.82
C GLN A 298 -17.17 17.62 -0.70
N LEU A 299 -17.02 16.82 0.34
CA LEU A 299 -17.81 16.86 1.56
C LEU A 299 -17.03 17.61 2.65
N SER A 300 -17.75 18.28 3.55
CA SER A 300 -17.14 18.87 4.74
C SER A 300 -16.73 17.75 5.69
N SER A 301 -15.48 17.81 6.13
CA SER A 301 -14.88 16.80 6.99
C SER A 301 -13.88 17.39 7.98
N HIS A 302 -13.79 16.81 9.17
CA HIS A 302 -12.82 17.14 10.19
C HIS A 302 -12.51 15.90 11.05
N MET A 303 -11.53 16.04 11.95
CA MET A 303 -11.12 15.00 12.88
C MET A 303 -11.39 15.42 14.32
N GLU A 304 -11.86 14.46 15.11
CA GLU A 304 -12.00 14.56 16.57
C GLU A 304 -11.11 13.50 17.23
N VAL A 305 -10.82 13.69 18.52
CA VAL A 305 -9.96 12.80 19.30
C VAL A 305 -10.64 12.50 20.63
N SER A 306 -10.56 11.26 21.11
CA SER A 306 -11.05 10.89 22.44
C SER A 306 -10.28 11.58 23.57
N ASP A 307 -10.89 11.71 24.74
CA ASP A 307 -10.27 12.38 25.90
C ASP A 307 -8.91 11.76 26.31
N ASP A 308 -8.75 10.46 26.12
CA ASP A 308 -7.52 9.72 26.43
C ASP A 308 -6.54 9.62 25.25
N GLY A 309 -6.88 10.21 24.10
CA GLY A 309 -6.09 10.18 22.87
C GLY A 309 -5.93 8.78 22.26
N SER A 310 -6.75 7.81 22.65
CA SER A 310 -6.72 6.43 22.14
C SER A 310 -7.59 6.21 20.90
N GLU A 311 -8.43 7.17 20.52
CA GLU A 311 -9.26 7.08 19.32
C GLU A 311 -9.20 8.38 18.51
N ILE A 312 -9.19 8.22 17.19
CA ILE A 312 -9.40 9.28 16.21
C ILE A 312 -10.76 9.05 15.57
N VAL A 313 -11.58 10.08 15.49
CA VAL A 313 -12.87 10.03 14.81
C VAL A 313 -12.82 10.89 13.56
N LEU A 314 -12.95 10.27 12.39
CA LEU A 314 -13.13 10.98 11.12
C LEU A 314 -14.61 11.33 10.98
N VAL A 315 -14.93 12.61 10.88
CA VAL A 315 -16.29 13.11 10.79
C VAL A 315 -16.54 13.69 9.41
N VAL A 316 -17.60 13.25 8.75
CA VAL A 316 -17.96 13.64 7.38
C VAL A 316 -19.44 13.99 7.30
N THR A 317 -19.75 15.22 6.88
CA THR A 317 -21.14 15.62 6.64
C THR A 317 -21.65 15.00 5.34
N ASP A 318 -22.53 14.00 5.44
CA ASP A 318 -22.90 13.15 4.30
C ASP A 318 -24.41 13.18 3.94
N LYS A 319 -25.21 14.04 4.57
CA LYS A 319 -26.69 14.06 4.45
C LYS A 319 -27.23 13.96 3.02
N ASN A 320 -26.59 14.65 2.09
CA ASN A 320 -26.98 14.68 0.67
C ASN A 320 -25.92 14.08 -0.26
N ALA A 321 -24.94 13.36 0.30
CA ALA A 321 -23.88 12.72 -0.46
C ALA A 321 -24.40 11.47 -1.19
N ARG A 322 -23.93 11.28 -2.43
CA ARG A 322 -24.13 10.02 -3.15
C ARG A 322 -23.03 9.02 -2.78
N TYR A 323 -23.42 7.80 -2.47
CA TYR A 323 -22.47 6.73 -2.16
C TYR A 323 -21.98 6.04 -3.45
N PRO A 324 -20.73 5.54 -3.51
CA PRO A 324 -19.76 5.45 -2.41
C PRO A 324 -19.16 6.80 -1.99
N ILE A 325 -18.79 6.90 -0.71
CA ILE A 325 -17.99 8.02 -0.18
C ILE A 325 -16.57 7.52 0.05
N VAL A 326 -15.59 8.28 -0.46
CA VAL A 326 -14.16 8.02 -0.26
C VAL A 326 -13.61 9.03 0.76
N ILE A 327 -12.89 8.55 1.76
CA ILE A 327 -12.31 9.33 2.86
C ILE A 327 -10.84 8.93 2.98
N ASP A 328 -9.88 9.86 2.86
CA ASP A 328 -8.45 9.52 2.68
C ASP A 328 -7.44 10.45 3.39
N PRO A 329 -7.29 10.33 4.73
CA PRO A 329 -6.20 10.99 5.45
C PRO A 329 -4.83 10.30 5.27
N ILE A 330 -3.75 11.02 5.57
CA ILE A 330 -2.37 10.52 5.48
C ILE A 330 -1.64 10.60 6.82
N VAL A 331 -0.89 9.54 7.15
CA VAL A 331 0.09 9.50 8.25
C VAL A 331 1.47 9.87 7.71
N ALA A 332 2.09 10.90 8.26
CA ALA A 332 3.41 11.39 7.84
C ALA A 332 4.33 11.71 9.02
N SER A 333 5.65 11.63 8.81
CA SER A 333 6.66 11.95 9.83
C SER A 333 6.75 13.46 10.05
N ILE A 334 6.68 13.90 11.31
CA ILE A 334 6.79 15.33 11.62
C ILE A 334 8.18 15.89 11.31
N GLU A 335 9.23 15.09 11.55
CA GLU A 335 10.62 15.47 11.26
C GLU A 335 10.79 15.79 9.78
N LYS A 336 10.20 14.97 8.90
CA LYS A 336 10.33 15.14 7.44
C LYS A 336 9.51 16.30 6.90
N ILE A 337 8.37 16.60 7.52
CA ILE A 337 7.63 17.83 7.23
C ILE A 337 8.47 19.07 7.61
N LEU A 338 9.16 19.03 8.74
CA LEU A 338 10.02 20.14 9.19
C LEU A 338 11.27 20.31 8.30
N ASP A 339 11.94 19.21 7.94
CA ASP A 339 13.06 19.19 6.99
C ASP A 339 12.64 19.76 5.62
N ALA A 340 11.44 19.41 5.14
CA ALA A 340 10.88 19.99 3.92
C ALA A 340 10.60 21.49 4.11
N SER A 341 9.90 21.91 5.16
CA SER A 341 9.59 23.33 5.38
C SER A 341 10.82 24.23 5.50
N THR A 342 11.95 23.68 5.95
CA THR A 342 13.23 24.39 6.07
C THR A 342 14.07 24.37 4.78
N SER A 343 13.83 23.39 3.90
CA SER A 343 14.51 23.28 2.59
C SER A 343 13.76 23.93 1.42
N PHE A 344 12.50 24.33 1.61
CA PHE A 344 11.62 24.90 0.57
C PHE A 344 11.43 26.43 0.66
N GLN A 345 12.43 27.21 1.09
CA GLN A 345 12.39 28.67 0.91
C GLN A 345 12.46 29.14 -0.56
N GLU A 346 12.60 28.24 -1.52
CA GLU A 346 12.41 28.55 -2.94
C GLU A 346 11.59 27.46 -3.65
N VAL A 347 10.60 27.90 -4.43
CA VAL A 347 9.65 27.16 -5.28
C VAL A 347 8.32 26.78 -4.61
N ASN A 348 7.39 27.75 -4.67
CA ASN A 348 5.97 27.61 -4.36
C ASN A 348 5.24 26.56 -5.22
N SER A 349 4.30 25.87 -4.56
CA SER A 349 3.01 25.41 -5.08
C SER A 349 2.99 24.21 -6.04
N GLN A 350 3.26 22.99 -5.54
CA GLN A 350 2.72 21.73 -6.09
C GLN A 350 2.65 20.62 -5.02
N PHE A 351 1.78 20.76 -4.01
CA PHE A 351 1.40 19.62 -3.16
C PHE A 351 -0.10 19.68 -2.91
N GLY A 352 -0.82 18.70 -3.44
CA GLY A 352 -2.29 18.63 -3.35
C GLY A 352 -2.99 18.21 -4.65
N PHE A 353 -2.53 17.15 -5.31
CA PHE A 353 -3.38 16.37 -6.20
C PHE A 353 -3.16 14.89 -5.89
N ALA A 354 -3.95 14.38 -4.94
CA ALA A 354 -4.23 12.96 -4.89
C ALA A 354 -4.76 12.57 -6.28
N ILE A 355 -4.12 11.60 -6.92
CA ILE A 355 -4.59 11.07 -8.19
C ILE A 355 -5.92 10.39 -7.90
N LEU A 356 -7.00 11.06 -8.29
CA LEU A 356 -8.34 10.50 -8.37
C LEU A 356 -8.24 9.24 -9.25
N MET A 357 -8.27 8.04 -8.65
CA MET A 357 -8.40 6.81 -9.42
C MET A 357 -9.78 6.84 -10.08
N LEU A 358 -9.78 7.14 -11.37
CA LEU A 358 -10.92 6.99 -12.25
C LEU A 358 -11.37 5.51 -12.17
N VAL A 359 -12.45 5.23 -11.45
CA VAL A 359 -13.15 3.95 -11.56
C VAL A 359 -13.77 3.92 -12.95
N VAL A 360 -13.02 3.41 -13.94
CA VAL A 360 -13.63 3.01 -15.21
C VAL A 360 -14.52 1.82 -14.88
N SER A 361 -15.80 2.08 -14.69
CA SER A 361 -16.82 1.05 -14.78
C SER A 361 -16.74 0.51 -16.21
N MET A 362 -16.08 -0.63 -16.40
CA MET A 362 -16.10 -1.32 -17.68
C MET A 362 -17.55 -1.78 -17.91
N PRO A 363 -18.25 -1.28 -18.94
CA PRO A 363 -19.51 -1.90 -19.32
C PRO A 363 -19.18 -3.32 -19.76
N SER A 364 -19.90 -4.27 -19.17
CA SER A 364 -19.90 -5.68 -19.55
C SER A 364 -19.89 -5.81 -21.07
N LEU A 365 -18.82 -6.35 -21.64
CA LEU A 365 -18.74 -6.71 -23.05
C LEU A 365 -19.76 -7.84 -23.29
N GLU A 366 -20.96 -7.49 -23.76
CA GLU A 366 -21.80 -8.46 -24.43
C GLU A 366 -21.11 -8.90 -25.73
N PRO A 367 -21.04 -10.21 -26.01
CA PRO A 367 -20.39 -10.70 -27.21
C PRO A 367 -21.32 -10.50 -28.41
N GLY A 368 -21.00 -9.51 -29.23
CA GLY A 368 -21.35 -9.54 -30.64
C GLY A 368 -21.93 -8.24 -31.17
N HIS A 369 -21.09 -7.44 -31.81
CA HIS A 369 -21.40 -6.87 -33.12
C HIS A 369 -20.09 -6.41 -33.77
N ARG A 370 -19.74 -7.02 -34.91
CA ARG A 370 -18.63 -6.57 -35.76
C ARG A 370 -19.11 -5.39 -36.60
N GLY A 371 -18.52 -4.22 -36.36
CA GLY A 371 -18.62 -3.07 -37.26
C GLY A 371 -17.55 -2.03 -36.89
N PRO A 372 -16.84 -1.41 -37.85
CA PRO A 372 -15.83 -0.40 -37.54
C PRO A 372 -16.49 0.88 -36.98
N PRO A 373 -15.86 1.57 -36.02
CA PRO A 373 -16.42 2.78 -35.42
C PRO A 373 -16.46 3.93 -36.44
N ARG A 374 -17.63 4.56 -36.54
CA ARG A 374 -17.88 5.77 -37.33
C ARG A 374 -17.65 6.98 -36.43
N PHE A 375 -16.68 7.83 -36.76
CA PHE A 375 -16.50 9.14 -36.12
C PHE A 375 -17.60 10.09 -36.60
N LEU A 376 -18.35 10.69 -35.67
CA LEU A 376 -19.15 11.88 -35.91
C LEU A 376 -18.69 12.96 -34.93
N LEU A 377 -18.05 13.98 -35.49
CA LEU A 377 -17.83 15.28 -34.89
C LEU A 377 -19.17 16.03 -34.94
N THR A 378 -19.57 16.64 -33.83
CA THR A 378 -20.47 17.81 -33.86
C THR A 378 -19.98 18.81 -32.84
N GLU A 379 -19.59 19.99 -33.34
CA GLU A 379 -19.44 21.23 -32.61
C GLU A 379 -20.84 21.74 -32.18
N GLU A 380 -20.98 22.13 -30.92
CA GLU A 380 -21.38 23.47 -30.44
C GLU A 380 -21.28 23.54 -28.91
#